data_AF-A0A961PZC7-F1
#
_entry.id   AF-A0A961PZC7-F1
#
_cell.length_a   1.000
_cell.length_b   1.000
_cell.length_c   1.000
_cell.angle_alpha   90.00
_cell.angle_beta   90.00
_cell.angle_gamma   90.00
#
_symmetry.space_group_name_H-M   'P 1'
#
loop_
_entity.id
_entity.type
_entity.pdbx_description
1 polymer ?
#
loop_
_entity_poly.entity_id
_entity_poly.type
_entity_poly.pdbx_seq_one_letter_code
_entity_poly.pdbx_strand_id
1 'polypeptide(L)'
;PDVSPDLAEQIRVAAFVDLPASSLEVDVVSVRARIEALDAVERARVRALASGVLEIRAIERVPVVVWRSGPGLQLLDPAGVRVAEVDSRLRRPDLPLIAGEGAAGQVPEALELFALARPLHDRIRGLVRMGERRWDLVLDRDQVIRLPETGAAAALAHVMDLQAAEDLMDRDLTVVDMRDPRRPILRLGENAVAELVRVRAMVAGEDA
;
A
#
# COMPACT_ATOMS: atom_id res chain seq x y z
N PRO A 1 -19.10 -21.45 2.99
CA PRO A 1 -18.92 -20.00 3.19
C PRO A 1 -17.63 -19.56 2.51
N ASP A 2 -17.70 -18.53 1.66
CA ASP A 2 -16.53 -17.93 1.01
C ASP A 2 -15.80 -16.95 1.94
N VAL A 3 -15.92 -17.16 3.26
CA VAL A 3 -15.37 -16.32 4.33
C VAL A 3 -14.65 -17.17 5.37
N SER A 4 -13.67 -16.58 6.04
CA SER A 4 -12.91 -17.19 7.12
C SER A 4 -13.81 -17.61 8.30
N PRO A 5 -13.42 -18.62 9.10
CA PRO A 5 -14.19 -19.04 10.27
C PRO A 5 -14.44 -17.91 11.27
N ASP A 6 -13.44 -17.05 11.50
CA ASP A 6 -13.55 -15.91 12.41
C ASP A 6 -14.56 -14.88 11.91
N LEU A 7 -14.54 -14.56 10.61
CA LEU A 7 -15.52 -13.65 10.02
C LEU A 7 -16.92 -14.27 10.01
N ALA A 8 -17.03 -15.58 9.75
CA ALA A 8 -18.32 -16.27 9.82
C ALA A 8 -18.97 -16.14 11.21
N GLU A 9 -18.18 -16.18 12.27
CA GLU A 9 -18.69 -16.00 13.63
C GLU A 9 -19.07 -14.54 13.91
N GLN A 10 -18.26 -13.57 13.48
CA GLN A 10 -18.62 -12.15 13.57
C GLN A 10 -19.93 -11.83 12.83
N ILE A 11 -20.12 -12.41 11.64
CA ILE A 11 -21.36 -12.27 10.86
C ILE A 11 -22.55 -12.85 11.62
N ARG A 12 -22.37 -14.01 12.29
CA ARG A 12 -23.44 -14.64 13.10
C ARG A 12 -23.85 -13.74 14.26
N VAL A 13 -22.89 -13.16 14.96
CA VAL A 13 -23.13 -12.22 16.06
C VAL A 13 -23.80 -10.94 15.54
N ALA A 14 -23.29 -10.35 14.45
CA ALA A 14 -23.81 -9.11 13.85
C ALA A 14 -25.22 -9.27 13.27
N ALA A 15 -25.57 -10.47 12.79
CA ALA A 15 -26.90 -10.75 12.30
C ALA A 15 -27.96 -10.47 13.39
N PHE A 16 -27.66 -10.78 14.65
CA PHE A 16 -28.48 -10.49 15.82
C PHE A 16 -29.96 -10.81 15.59
N VAL A 17 -30.25 -12.08 15.31
CA VAL A 17 -31.62 -12.59 15.14
C VAL A 17 -31.78 -13.80 16.04
N ASP A 18 -32.73 -13.74 16.96
CA ASP A 18 -33.18 -14.91 17.71
C ASP A 18 -33.95 -15.82 16.76
N LEU A 19 -33.43 -17.02 16.53
CA LEU A 19 -34.07 -18.02 15.68
C LEU A 19 -34.75 -19.09 16.54
N PRO A 20 -35.92 -19.63 16.13
CA PRO A 20 -36.60 -19.37 14.86
C PRO A 20 -37.41 -18.06 14.88
N ALA A 21 -37.16 -17.19 13.90
CA ALA A 21 -37.94 -15.99 13.64
C ALA A 21 -38.82 -16.19 12.40
N SER A 22 -40.03 -15.62 12.40
CA SER A 22 -40.88 -15.63 11.22
C SER A 22 -40.19 -14.88 10.07
N SER A 23 -40.24 -15.45 8.85
CA SER A 23 -39.71 -14.77 7.66
C SER A 23 -40.40 -13.44 7.34
N LEU A 24 -41.58 -13.19 7.94
CA LEU A 24 -42.33 -11.94 7.83
C LEU A 24 -41.92 -10.89 8.87
N GLU A 25 -41.20 -11.30 9.92
CA GLU A 25 -40.77 -10.42 11.02
C GLU A 25 -39.29 -10.01 10.90
N VAL A 26 -38.47 -10.79 10.17
CA VAL A 26 -37.06 -10.49 9.98
C VAL A 26 -36.87 -9.38 8.96
N ASP A 27 -36.38 -8.23 9.42
CA ASP A 27 -35.88 -7.17 8.55
C ASP A 27 -34.51 -7.54 7.95
N VAL A 28 -34.56 -8.23 6.80
CA VAL A 28 -33.37 -8.65 6.04
C VAL A 28 -32.51 -7.47 5.58
N VAL A 29 -33.10 -6.28 5.41
CA VAL A 29 -32.36 -5.07 4.99
C VAL A 29 -31.51 -4.58 6.15
N SER A 30 -32.09 -4.52 7.35
CA SER A 30 -31.39 -4.16 8.59
C SER A 30 -30.28 -5.17 8.94
N VAL A 31 -30.56 -6.47 8.79
CA VAL A 31 -29.53 -7.52 8.98
C VAL A 31 -28.38 -7.36 7.99
N ARG A 32 -28.68 -7.18 6.69
CA ARG A 32 -27.65 -6.96 5.67
C ARG A 32 -26.79 -5.74 6.01
N ALA A 33 -27.41 -4.63 6.40
CA ALA A 33 -26.69 -3.41 6.76
C ALA A 33 -25.73 -3.62 7.95
N ARG A 34 -26.14 -4.37 8.97
CA ARG A 34 -25.25 -4.72 10.10
C ARG A 34 -24.05 -5.57 9.66
N ILE A 35 -24.29 -6.54 8.78
CA ILE A 35 -23.22 -7.41 8.26
C ILE A 35 -22.25 -6.61 7.38
N GLU A 36 -22.77 -5.75 6.49
CA GLU A 36 -21.94 -4.90 5.62
C GLU A 36 -21.23 -3.76 6.38
N ALA A 37 -21.61 -3.50 7.63
CA ALA A 37 -20.88 -2.59 8.53
C ALA A 37 -19.62 -3.23 9.15
N LEU A 38 -19.41 -4.53 8.99
CA LEU A 38 -18.16 -5.19 9.36
C LEU A 38 -17.09 -4.86 8.30
N ASP A 39 -15.96 -4.27 8.72
CA ASP A 39 -14.87 -3.83 7.82
C ASP A 39 -14.39 -4.94 6.87
N ALA A 40 -14.32 -6.18 7.37
CA ALA A 40 -13.88 -7.36 6.62
C ALA A 40 -14.90 -7.86 5.59
N VAL A 41 -16.12 -7.30 5.54
CA VAL A 41 -17.14 -7.67 4.55
C VAL A 41 -17.09 -6.70 3.37
N GLU A 42 -16.88 -7.23 2.17
CA GLU A 42 -17.03 -6.45 0.93
C GLU A 42 -18.51 -6.26 0.59
N ARG A 43 -19.29 -7.34 0.68
CA ARG A 43 -20.70 -7.39 0.28
C ARG A 43 -21.41 -8.54 0.98
N ALA A 44 -22.68 -8.35 1.33
CA ALA A 44 -23.52 -9.41 1.86
C ALA A 44 -24.87 -9.54 1.12
N ARG A 45 -25.40 -10.76 1.11
CA ARG A 45 -26.75 -11.09 0.67
C ARG A 45 -27.44 -11.86 1.78
N VAL A 46 -28.60 -11.39 2.18
CA VAL A 46 -29.40 -11.96 3.26
C VAL A 46 -30.76 -12.32 2.71
N ARG A 47 -31.23 -13.54 2.98
CA ARG A 47 -32.53 -14.06 2.54
C ARG A 47 -33.19 -14.82 3.68
N ALA A 48 -34.42 -14.45 4.02
CA ALA A 48 -35.27 -15.27 4.88
C ALA A 48 -35.99 -16.33 4.02
N LEU A 49 -35.88 -17.59 4.41
CA LEU A 49 -36.56 -18.71 3.75
C LEU A 49 -37.86 -19.02 4.49
N ALA A 50 -38.88 -19.51 3.76
CA ALA A 50 -40.16 -19.92 4.34
C ALA A 50 -40.03 -21.05 5.39
N SER A 51 -38.89 -21.76 5.41
CA SER A 51 -38.54 -22.75 6.41
C SER A 51 -38.12 -22.17 7.77
N GLY A 52 -38.13 -20.84 7.95
CA GLY A 52 -37.64 -20.18 9.17
C GLY A 52 -36.11 -20.09 9.26
N VAL A 53 -35.40 -20.31 8.15
CA VAL A 53 -33.94 -20.24 8.07
C VAL A 53 -33.51 -18.91 7.45
N LEU A 54 -32.51 -18.26 8.04
CA LEU A 54 -31.87 -17.09 7.47
C LEU A 54 -30.61 -17.52 6.70
N GLU A 55 -30.67 -17.46 5.37
CA GLU A 55 -29.50 -17.69 4.52
C GLU A 55 -28.69 -16.39 4.40
N ILE A 56 -27.41 -16.45 4.77
CA ILE A 56 -26.45 -15.34 4.65
C ILE A 56 -25.30 -15.79 3.75
N ARG A 57 -25.01 -15.00 2.71
CA ARG A 57 -23.82 -15.13 1.87
C ARG A 57 -23.04 -13.83 1.92
N ALA A 58 -21.76 -13.89 2.24
CA ALA A 58 -20.89 -12.73 2.30
C ALA A 58 -19.62 -12.97 1.48
N ILE A 59 -19.05 -11.89 0.96
CA ILE A 59 -17.74 -11.85 0.30
C ILE A 59 -16.78 -11.19 1.30
N GLU A 60 -15.75 -11.92 1.69
CA GLU A 60 -14.68 -11.39 2.55
C GLU A 60 -13.78 -10.45 1.75
N ARG A 61 -13.46 -9.31 2.34
CA ARG A 61 -12.60 -8.29 1.75
C ARG A 61 -11.14 -8.74 1.81
N VAL A 62 -10.46 -8.73 0.67
CA VAL A 62 -9.06 -9.17 0.57
C VAL A 62 -8.12 -7.97 0.68
N PRO A 63 -7.24 -7.92 1.70
CA PRO A 63 -6.28 -6.84 1.83
C PRO A 63 -5.12 -7.00 0.86
N VAL A 64 -4.63 -5.88 0.32
CA VAL A 64 -3.53 -5.82 -0.65
C VAL A 64 -2.39 -4.89 -0.23
N VAL A 65 -2.59 -4.04 0.78
CA VAL A 65 -1.53 -3.20 1.36
C VAL A 65 -1.68 -3.11 2.87
N VAL A 66 -0.57 -2.86 3.56
CA VAL A 66 -0.58 -2.28 4.90
C VAL A 66 -0.46 -0.77 4.76
N TRP A 67 -1.36 -0.01 5.40
CA TRP A 67 -1.29 1.44 5.47
C TRP A 67 -0.92 1.89 6.87
N ARG A 68 0.07 2.79 6.95
CA ARG A 68 0.41 3.51 8.17
C ARG A 68 -0.16 4.93 8.12
N SER A 69 -1.10 5.20 9.03
CA SER A 69 -1.68 6.53 9.26
C SER A 69 -1.53 6.88 10.74
N GLY A 70 -0.80 7.97 11.04
CA GLY A 70 -0.49 8.35 12.42
C GLY A 70 0.20 7.19 13.19
N PRO A 71 -0.29 6.81 14.39
CA PRO A 71 0.31 5.74 15.19
C PRO A 71 -0.15 4.32 14.78
N GLY A 72 -1.16 4.17 13.92
CA GLY A 72 -1.80 2.88 13.62
C GLY A 72 -1.33 2.22 12.33
N LEU A 73 -1.53 0.90 12.24
CA LEU A 73 -1.40 0.12 11.01
C LEU A 73 -2.74 -0.53 10.66
N GLN A 74 -3.14 -0.39 9.41
CA GLN A 74 -4.40 -0.91 8.90
C GLN A 74 -4.16 -1.70 7.63
N LEU A 75 -4.94 -2.75 7.42
CA LEU A 75 -4.98 -3.49 6.17
C LEU A 75 -6.02 -2.85 5.28
N LEU A 76 -5.65 -2.53 4.04
CA LEU A 76 -6.56 -1.96 3.06
C LEU A 76 -6.73 -2.90 1.87
N ASP A 77 -7.93 -2.89 1.31
CA ASP A 77 -8.26 -3.57 0.06
C ASP A 77 -7.84 -2.76 -1.18
N PRO A 78 -8.05 -3.26 -2.42
CA PRO A 78 -7.69 -2.55 -3.64
C PRO A 78 -8.35 -1.18 -3.81
N ALA A 79 -9.49 -0.94 -3.18
CA ALA A 79 -10.22 0.32 -3.23
C ALA A 79 -9.80 1.29 -2.10
N GLY A 80 -8.88 0.88 -1.22
CA GLY A 80 -8.47 1.69 -0.07
C GLY A 80 -9.37 1.56 1.15
N VAL A 81 -10.30 0.61 1.15
CA VAL A 81 -11.23 0.38 2.26
C VAL A 81 -10.55 -0.46 3.33
N ARG A 82 -10.74 -0.08 4.60
CA ARG A 82 -10.19 -0.81 5.74
C ARG A 82 -10.77 -2.22 5.82
N VAL A 83 -9.89 -3.21 5.97
CA VAL A 83 -10.23 -4.62 6.22
C VAL A 83 -10.12 -4.95 7.70
N ALA A 84 -9.00 -4.56 8.32
CA ALA A 84 -8.70 -4.82 9.72
C ALA A 84 -7.58 -3.91 10.22
N GLU A 85 -7.45 -3.78 11.53
CA GLU A 85 -6.26 -3.18 12.17
C GLU A 85 -5.24 -4.25 12.53
N VAL A 86 -3.95 -3.90 12.47
CA VAL A 86 -2.86 -4.77 12.91
C VAL A 86 -1.94 -4.03 13.86
N ASP A 87 -1.43 -4.74 14.86
CA ASP A 87 -0.52 -4.21 15.88
C ASP A 87 0.92 -4.09 15.37
N SER A 88 1.29 -4.93 14.40
CA SER A 88 2.63 -4.97 13.84
C SER A 88 2.61 -5.28 12.35
N ARG A 89 3.52 -4.63 11.63
CA ARG A 89 3.82 -4.90 10.22
C ARG A 89 4.21 -6.35 9.98
N LEU A 90 4.85 -6.99 10.97
CA LEU A 90 5.30 -8.38 10.91
C LEU A 90 4.15 -9.39 10.80
N ARG A 91 2.90 -8.98 11.07
CA ARG A 91 1.71 -9.84 10.89
C ARG A 91 1.37 -10.08 9.43
N ARG A 92 1.78 -9.16 8.53
CA ARG A 92 1.50 -9.22 7.09
C ARG A 92 2.74 -8.87 6.25
N PRO A 93 3.84 -9.64 6.36
CA PRO A 93 5.07 -9.38 5.62
C PRO A 93 4.89 -9.55 4.10
N ASP A 94 3.84 -10.27 3.69
CA ASP A 94 3.45 -10.55 2.32
C ASP A 94 2.90 -9.33 1.56
N LEU A 95 2.27 -8.39 2.25
CA LEU A 95 1.72 -7.18 1.63
C LEU A 95 2.80 -6.10 1.55
N PRO A 96 2.77 -5.13 0.64
CA PRO A 96 3.63 -3.94 0.71
C PRO A 96 3.11 -2.89 1.71
N LEU A 97 3.96 -1.93 2.08
CA LEU A 97 3.64 -0.85 3.03
C LEU A 97 3.46 0.48 2.30
N ILE A 98 2.32 1.13 2.51
CA ILE A 98 2.09 2.54 2.18
C ILE A 98 1.97 3.37 3.47
N ALA A 99 2.35 4.63 3.42
CA ALA A 99 2.27 5.54 4.55
C ALA A 99 1.88 6.96 4.12
N GLY A 100 1.44 7.76 5.09
CA GLY A 100 1.10 9.16 4.87
C GLY A 100 -0.40 9.39 4.69
N GLU A 101 -0.80 10.62 4.95
CA GLU A 101 -2.16 11.09 4.77
C GLU A 101 -2.56 11.02 3.28
N GLY A 102 -3.84 10.73 3.00
CA GLY A 102 -4.35 10.57 1.64
C GLY A 102 -3.84 9.33 0.88
N ALA A 103 -2.97 8.50 1.47
CA ALA A 103 -2.44 7.31 0.81
C ALA A 103 -3.51 6.21 0.61
N ALA A 104 -4.45 6.06 1.56
CA ALA A 104 -5.54 5.09 1.46
C ALA A 104 -6.38 5.29 0.18
N GLY A 105 -6.63 6.54 -0.23
CA GLY A 105 -7.38 6.83 -1.45
C GLY A 105 -6.62 6.54 -2.75
N GLN A 106 -5.34 6.19 -2.70
CA GLN A 106 -4.47 5.96 -3.86
C GLN A 106 -3.82 4.58 -3.86
N VAL A 107 -4.48 3.57 -3.27
CA VAL A 107 -3.99 2.18 -3.31
C VAL A 107 -3.74 1.67 -4.73
N PRO A 108 -4.62 1.91 -5.74
CA PRO A 108 -4.37 1.47 -7.10
C PRO A 108 -3.05 2.01 -7.69
N GLU A 109 -2.78 3.30 -7.53
CA GLU A 109 -1.54 3.93 -7.99
C GLU A 109 -0.32 3.37 -7.24
N ALA A 110 -0.43 3.18 -5.92
CA ALA A 110 0.66 2.59 -5.14
C ALA A 110 1.02 1.17 -5.59
N LEU A 111 0.02 0.33 -5.91
CA LEU A 111 0.25 -1.02 -6.43
C LEU A 111 0.92 -0.99 -7.81
N GLU A 112 0.56 -0.04 -8.68
CA GLU A 112 1.24 0.18 -9.97
C GLU A 112 2.72 0.53 -9.75
N LEU A 113 3.02 1.45 -8.83
CA LEU A 113 4.39 1.83 -8.49
C LEU A 113 5.21 0.66 -7.92
N PHE A 114 4.62 -0.16 -7.04
CA PHE A 114 5.30 -1.38 -6.55
C PHE A 114 5.56 -2.39 -7.66
N ALA A 115 4.63 -2.55 -8.60
CA ALA A 115 4.80 -3.45 -9.75
C ALA A 115 5.96 -2.98 -10.65
N LEU A 116 6.05 -1.68 -10.92
CA LEU A 116 7.17 -1.07 -11.68
C LEU A 116 8.49 -1.22 -10.94
N ALA A 117 8.50 -1.03 -9.62
CA ALA A 117 9.70 -1.15 -8.79
C ALA A 117 10.08 -2.61 -8.45
N ARG A 118 9.47 -3.62 -9.08
CA ARG A 118 9.80 -5.04 -8.87
C ARG A 118 11.31 -5.36 -8.94
N PRO A 119 12.14 -4.75 -9.81
CA PRO A 119 13.59 -4.98 -9.80
C PRO A 119 14.26 -4.68 -8.45
N LEU A 120 13.67 -3.80 -7.63
CA LEU A 120 14.17 -3.40 -6.32
C LEU A 120 13.41 -4.03 -5.15
N HIS A 121 12.54 -5.04 -5.39
CA HIS A 121 11.56 -5.51 -4.39
C HIS A 121 12.16 -5.83 -3.01
N ASP A 122 13.31 -6.52 -2.95
CA ASP A 122 14.00 -6.88 -1.70
C ASP A 122 14.48 -5.68 -0.89
N ARG A 123 14.67 -4.55 -1.58
CA ARG A 123 15.18 -3.30 -1.02
C ARG A 123 14.06 -2.34 -0.64
N ILE A 124 12.83 -2.55 -1.12
CA ILE A 124 11.71 -1.64 -0.87
C ILE A 124 11.26 -1.74 0.58
N ARG A 125 11.26 -0.62 1.29
CA ARG A 125 10.61 -0.51 2.61
C ARG A 125 9.15 -0.09 2.50
N GLY A 126 8.81 0.73 1.50
CA GLY A 126 7.43 1.15 1.24
C GLY A 126 7.33 2.44 0.42
N LEU A 127 6.09 2.88 0.22
CA LEU A 127 5.75 4.16 -0.41
C LEU A 127 5.21 5.14 0.63
N VAL A 128 5.62 6.40 0.56
CA VAL A 128 5.11 7.46 1.44
C VAL A 128 4.42 8.52 0.60
N ARG A 129 3.15 8.81 0.90
CA ARG A 129 2.41 9.90 0.28
C ARG A 129 2.76 11.21 0.97
N MET A 130 3.40 12.09 0.22
CA MET A 130 3.90 13.37 0.71
C MET A 130 2.90 14.49 0.38
N GLY A 131 2.41 15.15 1.44
CA GLY A 131 1.46 16.27 1.34
C GLY A 131 0.17 15.91 0.61
N GLU A 132 -0.23 14.63 0.66
CA GLU A 132 -1.41 14.05 0.00
C GLU A 132 -1.40 14.10 -1.54
N ARG A 133 -0.25 14.38 -2.16
CA ARG A 133 -0.17 14.63 -3.60
C ARG A 133 0.84 13.76 -4.35
N ARG A 134 2.05 13.58 -3.83
CA ARG A 134 3.12 12.83 -4.51
C ARG A 134 3.60 11.63 -3.71
N TRP A 135 4.28 10.70 -4.36
CA TRP A 135 4.87 9.53 -3.74
C TRP A 135 6.38 9.64 -3.61
N ASP A 136 6.89 9.22 -2.47
CA ASP A 136 8.31 8.91 -2.28
C ASP A 136 8.43 7.38 -2.13
N LEU A 137 9.23 6.72 -2.95
CA LEU A 137 9.59 5.30 -2.79
C LEU A 137 10.82 5.21 -1.90
N VAL A 138 10.66 4.56 -0.74
CA VAL A 138 11.68 4.43 0.28
C VAL A 138 12.28 3.03 0.20
N LEU A 139 13.61 2.97 0.13
CA LEU A 139 14.37 1.74 0.08
C LEU A 139 15.15 1.50 1.39
N ASP A 140 15.89 0.40 1.42
CA ASP A 140 16.98 0.19 2.35
C ASP A 140 18.04 1.30 2.28
N ARG A 141 18.96 1.32 3.27
CA ARG A 141 20.05 2.30 3.35
C ARG A 141 19.59 3.78 3.30
N ASP A 142 18.34 4.01 3.71
CA ASP A 142 17.68 5.32 3.72
C ASP A 142 17.65 6.04 2.36
N GLN A 143 17.71 5.25 1.27
CA GLN A 143 17.58 5.75 -0.09
C GLN A 143 16.12 6.10 -0.40
N VAL A 144 15.93 7.22 -1.11
CA VAL A 144 14.59 7.69 -1.50
C VAL A 144 14.56 8.08 -2.97
N ILE A 145 13.58 7.54 -3.70
CA ILE A 145 13.21 8.03 -5.03
C ILE A 145 11.99 8.93 -4.87
N ARG A 146 12.15 10.23 -5.14
CA ARG A 146 11.07 11.23 -5.02
C ARG A 146 10.37 11.38 -6.35
N LEU A 147 9.09 11.03 -6.42
CA LEU A 147 8.32 11.06 -7.66
C LEU A 147 7.58 12.39 -7.82
N PRO A 148 7.32 12.80 -9.08
CA PRO A 148 6.47 13.94 -9.35
C PRO A 148 5.02 13.68 -8.92
N GLU A 149 4.25 14.75 -8.74
CA GLU A 149 2.80 14.66 -8.47
C GLU A 149 2.05 14.08 -9.68
N THR A 150 2.49 14.37 -10.89
CA THR A 150 1.93 13.86 -12.13
C THR A 150 2.95 13.03 -12.88
N GLY A 151 2.52 11.89 -13.44
CA GLY A 151 3.41 11.00 -14.19
C GLY A 151 4.40 10.21 -13.33
N ALA A 152 4.04 9.90 -12.07
CA ALA A 152 4.89 9.14 -11.14
C ALA A 152 5.34 7.79 -11.72
N ALA A 153 4.43 7.04 -12.36
CA ALA A 153 4.74 5.78 -13.02
C ALA A 153 5.81 5.92 -14.12
N ALA A 154 5.68 6.92 -14.99
CA ALA A 154 6.65 7.17 -16.06
C ALA A 154 8.03 7.60 -15.51
N ALA A 155 8.04 8.44 -14.47
CA ALA A 155 9.26 8.84 -13.80
C ALA A 155 9.96 7.65 -13.13
N LEU A 156 9.21 6.78 -12.45
CA LEU A 156 9.74 5.58 -11.83
C LEU A 156 10.26 4.59 -12.88
N ALA A 157 9.54 4.40 -13.99
CA ALA A 157 9.99 3.56 -15.10
C ALA A 157 11.36 4.03 -15.64
N HIS A 158 11.56 5.33 -15.80
CA HIS A 158 12.86 5.87 -16.20
C HIS A 158 13.98 5.57 -15.18
N VAL A 159 13.68 5.63 -13.87
CA VAL A 159 14.64 5.22 -12.84
C VAL A 159 14.93 3.71 -12.93
N MET A 160 13.94 2.89 -13.26
CA MET A 160 14.13 1.44 -13.43
C MET A 160 14.96 1.12 -14.68
N ASP A 161 14.83 1.89 -15.76
CA ASP A 161 15.69 1.77 -16.94
C ASP A 161 17.16 2.08 -16.58
N LEU A 162 17.40 3.15 -15.82
CA LEU A 162 18.74 3.49 -15.31
C LEU A 162 19.27 2.45 -14.33
N GLN A 163 18.41 1.89 -13.47
CA GLN A 163 18.79 0.78 -12.60
C GLN A 163 19.25 -0.42 -13.42
N ALA A 164 18.50 -0.81 -14.46
CA ALA A 164 18.82 -1.96 -15.29
C ALA A 164 20.09 -1.76 -16.15
N ALA A 165 20.37 -0.53 -16.57
CA ALA A 165 21.52 -0.21 -17.41
C ALA A 165 22.82 0.04 -16.62
N GLU A 166 22.72 0.59 -15.42
CA GLU A 166 23.85 1.20 -14.71
C GLU A 166 23.94 0.88 -13.22
N ASP A 167 23.07 0.00 -12.70
CA ASP A 167 22.93 -0.33 -11.28
C ASP A 167 22.82 0.94 -10.41
N LEU A 168 22.05 1.93 -10.89
CA LEU A 168 21.98 3.27 -10.33
C LEU A 168 21.81 3.28 -8.80
N MET A 169 20.85 2.51 -8.29
CA MET A 169 20.51 2.44 -6.87
C MET A 169 21.51 1.62 -6.04
N ASP A 170 22.45 0.92 -6.67
CA ASP A 170 23.50 0.17 -5.95
C ASP A 170 24.69 1.06 -5.63
N ARG A 171 24.83 2.18 -6.36
CA ARG A 171 25.82 3.23 -6.10
C ARG A 171 25.58 3.94 -4.76
N ASP A 172 26.59 4.66 -4.28
CA ASP A 172 26.52 5.48 -3.08
C ASP A 172 25.69 6.76 -3.34
N LEU A 173 24.37 6.57 -3.39
CA LEU A 173 23.34 7.59 -3.54
C LEU A 173 22.44 7.59 -2.30
N THR A 174 21.90 8.75 -1.97
CA THR A 174 20.88 8.92 -0.92
C THR A 174 19.52 9.32 -1.49
N VAL A 175 19.48 10.10 -2.57
CA VAL A 175 18.23 10.58 -3.18
C VAL A 175 18.32 10.54 -4.70
N VAL A 176 17.26 10.05 -5.34
CA VAL A 176 16.97 10.26 -6.76
C VAL A 176 15.71 11.12 -6.84
N ASP A 177 15.86 12.39 -7.22
CA ASP A 177 14.76 13.34 -7.26
C ASP A 177 14.24 13.50 -8.69
N MET A 178 13.05 12.95 -8.94
CA MET A 178 12.38 12.95 -10.24
C MET A 178 11.25 13.98 -10.34
N ARG A 179 11.15 14.91 -9.37
CA ARG A 179 10.02 15.85 -9.30
C ARG A 179 9.96 16.84 -10.47
N ASP A 180 11.09 17.18 -11.08
CA ASP A 180 11.15 17.83 -12.40
C ASP A 180 11.65 16.81 -13.43
N PRO A 181 10.77 16.27 -14.29
CA PRO A 181 11.15 15.25 -15.28
C PRO A 181 12.25 15.70 -16.25
N ARG A 182 12.45 17.01 -16.43
CA ARG A 182 13.48 17.55 -17.32
C ARG A 182 14.83 17.72 -16.63
N ARG A 183 14.85 17.65 -15.30
CA ARG A 183 16.03 17.89 -14.47
C ARG A 183 16.08 16.91 -13.29
N PRO A 184 16.30 15.61 -13.53
CA PRO A 184 16.58 14.66 -12.46
C PRO A 184 17.77 15.11 -11.62
N ILE A 185 17.67 15.02 -10.30
CA ILE A 185 18.77 15.34 -9.39
C ILE A 185 19.17 14.10 -8.62
N LEU A 186 20.47 13.77 -8.66
CA LEU A 186 21.06 12.73 -7.84
C LEU A 186 21.76 13.37 -6.65
N ARG A 187 21.45 12.88 -5.45
CA ARG A 187 22.22 13.21 -4.24
C ARG A 187 23.10 12.03 -3.90
N LEU A 188 24.40 12.27 -3.91
CA LEU A 188 25.41 11.29 -3.57
C LEU A 188 25.47 11.08 -2.05
N GLY A 189 25.92 9.90 -1.64
CA GLY A 189 26.35 9.64 -0.27
C GLY A 189 27.72 10.23 0.02
N GLU A 190 28.11 10.20 1.30
CA GLU A 190 29.30 10.88 1.81
C GLU A 190 30.59 10.37 1.15
N ASN A 191 30.69 9.06 0.89
CA ASN A 191 31.89 8.46 0.29
C ASN A 191 32.02 8.87 -1.19
N ALA A 192 30.93 8.84 -1.95
CA ALA A 192 30.90 9.30 -3.33
C ALA A 192 31.25 10.79 -3.46
N VAL A 193 30.77 11.63 -2.53
CA VAL A 193 31.17 13.05 -2.49
C VAL A 193 32.67 13.19 -2.23
N ALA A 194 33.21 12.48 -1.24
CA ALA A 194 34.64 12.53 -0.91
C ALA A 194 35.50 12.09 -2.10
N GLU A 195 35.09 11.04 -2.82
CA GLU A 195 35.80 10.55 -4.00
C GLU A 195 35.76 11.56 -5.16
N LEU A 196 34.60 12.15 -5.43
CA LEU A 196 34.48 13.20 -6.46
C LEU A 196 35.35 14.42 -6.17
N VAL A 197 35.46 14.82 -4.91
CA VAL A 197 36.36 15.91 -4.50
C VAL A 197 37.82 15.51 -4.75
N ARG A 198 38.22 14.28 -4.42
CA ARG A 198 39.57 13.76 -4.70
C ARG A 198 39.89 13.75 -6.20
N VAL A 199 38.99 13.19 -7.02
CA VAL A 199 39.17 13.13 -8.48
C VAL A 199 39.26 14.53 -9.09
N ARG A 200 38.40 15.47 -8.67
CA ARG A 200 38.46 16.86 -9.14
C ARG A 200 39.77 17.56 -8.75
N ALA A 201 40.28 17.30 -7.55
CA ALA A 201 41.55 17.84 -7.11
C ALA A 201 42.73 17.28 -7.92
N MET A 202 42.69 16.00 -8.30
CA MET A 202 43.70 15.41 -9.19
C MET A 202 43.68 16.04 -10.58
N VAL A 203 42.51 16.13 -11.22
CA VAL A 203 42.39 16.70 -12.57
C VAL A 203 42.83 18.17 -12.60
N ALA A 204 42.48 18.96 -11.58
CA ALA A 204 42.90 20.35 -11.48
C ALA A 204 44.41 20.52 -11.19
N GLY A 205 45.08 19.49 -10.67
CA GLY A 205 46.51 19.50 -10.37
C GLY A 205 47.40 19.00 -11.53
N GLU A 206 46.85 18.27 -12.50
CA GLU A 206 47.57 17.83 -13.71
C GLU A 206 47.68 18.92 -14.79
N ASP A 207 46.84 19.96 -14.72
CA ASP A 207 46.85 21.12 -15.62
C ASP A 207 47.75 22.29 -15.13
N ALA A 208 48.57 22.10 -14.09
CA ALA A 208 49.37 23.13 -13.41
C ALA A 208 50.89 23.01 -13.62
#